data_AF-A0A1W9QXE5-F1
#
_entry.id   AF-A0A1W9QXE5-F1
#
_cell.length_a   1.000
_cell.length_b   1.000
_cell.length_c   1.000
_cell.angle_alpha   90.00
_cell.angle_beta   90.00
_cell.angle_gamma   90.00
#
_symmetry.space_group_name_H-M   'P 1'
#
loop_
_entity.id
_entity.type
_entity.pdbx_description
1 polymer ?
#
loop_
_entity_poly.entity_id
_entity_poly.type
_entity_poly.pdbx_seq_one_letter_code
_entity_poly.pdbx_strand_id
1 'polypeptide(L)'
;ELQKHTWQMCEAFGLDSKIDNYKGTRPISLYSWDLDCIIDVLDMALDDEDEYPDKNNEGYTKLHELNMYFKKAYKETFEHNDI
;
A
#
# COMPACT_ATOMS: atom_id res chain seq x y z
N GLU A 1 -8.76 1.70 -5.82
CA GLU A 1 -7.58 1.00 -6.32
C GLU A 1 -6.93 0.07 -5.30
N LEU A 2 -6.36 0.57 -4.20
CA LEU A 2 -5.72 -0.27 -3.16
C LEU A 2 -6.54 -1.51 -2.74
N GLN A 3 -7.86 -1.37 -2.61
CA GLN A 3 -8.76 -2.46 -2.22
C GLN A 3 -8.76 -3.67 -3.19
N LYS A 4 -8.34 -3.51 -4.44
CA LYS A 4 -8.23 -4.62 -5.40
C LYS A 4 -7.11 -5.61 -5.03
N HIS A 5 -6.12 -5.14 -4.28
CA HIS A 5 -4.90 -5.88 -3.93
C HIS A 5 -4.95 -6.47 -2.52
N THR A 6 -6.08 -6.38 -1.82
CA THR A 6 -6.23 -6.81 -0.41
C THR A 6 -6.00 -8.30 -0.22
N TRP A 7 -6.34 -9.12 -1.21
CA TRP A 7 -6.10 -10.56 -1.16
C TRP A 7 -4.61 -10.93 -1.04
N GLN A 8 -3.70 -10.05 -1.49
CA GLN A 8 -2.25 -10.22 -1.36
C GLN A 8 -1.72 -9.76 0.01
N MET A 9 -2.57 -9.17 0.85
CA MET A 9 -2.22 -8.66 2.19
C MET A 9 -2.65 -9.60 3.32
N CYS A 10 -3.09 -10.83 3.00
CA CYS A 10 -3.62 -11.78 3.98
C CYS A 10 -2.57 -12.19 5.05
N GLU A 11 -1.29 -12.11 4.71
CA GLU A 11 -0.18 -12.47 5.59
C GLU A 11 0.07 -11.45 6.71
N ALA A 12 -0.50 -10.24 6.63
CA ALA A 12 -0.35 -9.19 7.64
C ALA A 12 -1.53 -9.15 8.63
N PHE A 13 -1.78 -10.25 9.35
CA PHE A 13 -2.69 -10.31 10.51
C PHE A 13 -4.03 -9.53 10.36
N GLY A 14 -4.79 -9.80 9.30
CA GLY A 14 -6.11 -9.18 9.07
C GLY A 14 -6.07 -7.80 8.41
N LEU A 15 -4.92 -7.41 7.85
CA LEU A 15 -4.76 -6.19 7.07
C LEU A 15 -5.65 -6.17 5.82
N ASP A 16 -5.75 -7.31 5.13
CA ASP A 16 -6.67 -7.54 4.02
C ASP A 16 -8.10 -7.06 4.35
N SER A 17 -8.67 -7.55 5.45
CA SER A 17 -10.01 -7.21 5.92
C SER A 17 -10.09 -5.76 6.39
N LYS A 18 -9.03 -5.22 7.00
CA LYS A 18 -8.98 -3.83 7.46
C LYS A 18 -9.06 -2.86 6.28
N ILE A 19 -8.31 -3.12 5.20
CA ILE A 19 -8.28 -2.29 4.00
C ILE A 19 -9.54 -2.50 3.14
N ASP A 20 -10.01 -3.74 2.97
CA ASP A 20 -11.22 -4.04 2.19
C ASP A 20 -12.48 -3.36 2.78
N ASN A 21 -12.58 -3.34 4.12
CA ASN A 21 -13.68 -2.68 4.81
C ASN A 21 -13.54 -1.15 4.88
N TYR A 22 -12.43 -0.57 4.43
CA TYR A 22 -12.20 0.86 4.55
C TYR A 22 -13.13 1.70 3.67
N LYS A 23 -13.78 2.72 4.25
CA LYS A 23 -14.72 3.61 3.54
C LYS A 23 -14.26 5.06 3.44
N GLY A 24 -13.05 5.40 3.90
CA GLY A 24 -12.53 6.76 3.84
C GLY A 24 -13.13 7.74 4.85
N THR A 25 -14.03 7.29 5.73
CA THR A 25 -14.76 8.17 6.67
C THR A 25 -14.03 8.42 7.99
N ARG A 26 -13.04 7.59 8.34
CA ARG A 26 -12.23 7.70 9.56
C ARG A 26 -10.78 7.34 9.27
N PRO A 27 -9.77 7.91 9.92
CA PRO A 27 -8.39 7.45 9.74
C PRO A 27 -8.23 5.96 10.08
N ILE A 28 -7.29 5.28 9.41
CA ILE A 28 -6.86 3.93 9.77
C ILE A 28 -5.52 4.01 10.50
N SER A 29 -5.38 3.23 11.57
CA SER A 29 -4.09 2.97 12.20
C SER A 29 -3.45 1.73 11.59
N LEU A 30 -2.21 1.88 11.15
CA LEU A 30 -1.37 0.84 10.56
C LEU A 30 -0.17 0.60 11.48
N TYR A 31 0.17 -0.66 11.70
CA TYR A 31 1.44 -1.04 12.32
C TYR A 31 2.58 -0.92 11.29
N SER A 32 3.83 -0.91 11.76
CA SER A 32 5.00 -0.90 10.86
C SER A 32 4.97 -2.08 9.88
N TRP A 33 4.67 -3.28 10.36
CA TRP A 33 4.55 -4.47 9.50
C TRP A 33 3.36 -4.37 8.52
N ASP A 34 2.31 -3.60 8.85
CA ASP A 34 1.20 -3.40 7.93
C ASP A 34 1.69 -2.57 6.74
N LEU A 35 2.53 -1.55 7.02
CA LEU A 35 3.14 -0.72 5.98
C LEU A 35 4.14 -1.50 5.13
N ASP A 36 4.98 -2.34 5.73
CA ASP A 36 5.91 -3.22 4.98
C ASP A 36 5.14 -4.08 3.97
N CYS A 37 4.10 -4.77 4.43
CA CYS A 37 3.26 -5.61 3.59
C CYS A 37 2.55 -4.81 2.48
N ILE A 38 2.00 -3.63 2.80
CA ILE A 38 1.36 -2.77 1.78
C ILE A 38 2.39 -2.35 0.73
N ILE A 39 3.57 -1.88 1.15
CA ILE A 39 4.60 -1.40 0.23
C ILE A 39 5.05 -2.52 -0.72
N ASP A 40 5.32 -3.73 -0.19
CA ASP A 40 5.72 -4.87 -1.01
C ASP A 40 4.66 -5.27 -2.04
N VAL A 41 3.39 -5.32 -1.62
CA VAL A 41 2.25 -5.61 -2.51
C VAL A 41 2.12 -4.54 -3.60
N LEU A 42 2.24 -3.26 -3.22
CA LEU A 42 2.13 -2.16 -4.17
C LEU A 42 3.29 -2.12 -5.16
N ASP A 43 4.51 -2.43 -4.73
CA ASP A 43 5.67 -2.53 -5.63
C ASP A 43 5.46 -3.64 -6.67
N MET A 44 5.03 -4.83 -6.23
CA MET A 44 4.73 -5.93 -7.16
C MET A 44 3.61 -5.57 -8.13
N ALA A 45 2.51 -4.99 -7.63
CA ALA A 45 1.37 -4.65 -8.48
C ALA A 45 1.69 -3.55 -9.50
N LEU A 46 2.46 -2.52 -9.11
CA LEU A 46 2.83 -1.40 -10.00
C LEU A 46 3.88 -1.79 -11.05
N ASP A 47 4.67 -2.83 -10.78
CA ASP A 47 5.66 -3.37 -11.72
C ASP A 47 5.08 -4.43 -12.68
N ASP A 48 3.86 -4.93 -12.42
CA ASP A 48 3.17 -5.91 -13.26
C ASP A 48 2.51 -5.25 -14.49
N GLU A 49 3.05 -5.54 -15.68
CA GLU A 49 2.53 -5.02 -16.96
C GLU A 49 1.17 -5.63 -17.35
N ASP A 50 0.82 -6.81 -16.83
CA ASP A 50 -0.49 -7.42 -17.07
C ASP A 50 -1.58 -6.73 -16.22
N GLU A 51 -1.23 -6.31 -14.99
CA GLU A 51 -2.13 -5.56 -14.10
C GLU A 51 -2.27 -4.09 -14.55
N TYR A 52 -1.16 -3.42 -14.87
CA TYR A 52 -1.14 -2.03 -15.33
C TYR A 52 -0.37 -1.84 -16.65
N PRO A 53 -0.95 -2.26 -17.79
CA PRO A 53 -0.32 -2.09 -19.11
C PRO A 53 -0.23 -0.61 -19.55
N ASP A 54 -1.10 0.26 -19.03
CA ASP A 54 -1.04 1.71 -19.24
C ASP A 54 -0.76 2.46 -17.93
N LYS A 55 0.45 3.01 -17.82
CA LYS A 55 0.90 3.79 -16.66
C LYS A 55 0.28 5.19 -16.58
N ASN A 56 -0.51 5.60 -17.57
CA ASN A 56 -1.35 6.80 -17.49
C ASN A 56 -2.74 6.49 -16.92
N ASN A 57 -3.04 5.22 -16.64
CA ASN A 57 -4.28 4.84 -16.00
C ASN A 57 -4.43 5.59 -14.65
N GLU A 58 -5.64 6.11 -14.39
CA GLU A 58 -5.92 6.85 -13.16
C GLU A 58 -5.68 6.00 -11.91
N GLY A 59 -6.04 4.72 -11.95
CA GLY A 59 -5.80 3.74 -10.90
C GLY A 59 -4.30 3.58 -10.63
N TYR A 60 -3.50 3.30 -11.67
CA TYR A 60 -2.04 3.23 -11.55
C TYR A 60 -1.47 4.50 -10.92
N THR A 61 -1.85 5.67 -11.45
CA THR A 61 -1.34 6.97 -10.99
C THR A 61 -1.63 7.18 -9.50
N LYS A 62 -2.87 6.93 -9.08
CA LYS A 62 -3.28 7.10 -7.68
C LYS A 62 -2.61 6.08 -6.75
N LEU A 63 -2.43 4.86 -7.21
CA LEU A 63 -1.78 3.81 -6.44
C LEU A 63 -0.27 4.06 -6.29
N HIS A 64 0.38 4.53 -7.36
CA HIS A 64 1.77 4.96 -7.35
C HIS A 64 2.01 6.15 -6.42
N GLU A 65 1.16 7.19 -6.49
CA GLU A 65 1.18 8.33 -5.55
C GLU A 65 1.07 7.87 -4.09
N LEU A 66 0.17 6.93 -3.82
CA LEU A 66 -0.02 6.35 -2.49
C LEU A 66 1.20 5.56 -2.03
N ASN A 67 1.79 4.73 -2.89
CA ASN A 67 2.98 3.95 -2.57
C ASN A 67 4.17 4.87 -2.25
N MET A 68 4.38 5.93 -3.05
CA MET A 68 5.40 6.95 -2.76
C MET A 68 5.18 7.61 -1.40
N TYR A 69 3.92 7.93 -1.05
CA TYR A 69 3.58 8.48 0.25
C TYR A 69 3.91 7.51 1.39
N PHE A 70 3.57 6.22 1.26
CA PHE A 70 3.88 5.22 2.28
C PHE A 70 5.38 5.01 2.47
N LYS A 71 6.15 4.87 1.38
CA LYS A 71 7.63 4.76 1.45
C LYS A 71 8.26 5.95 2.16
N LYS A 72 7.79 7.17 1.84
CA LYS A 72 8.25 8.38 2.51
C LYS A 72 7.91 8.36 4.01
N ALA A 73 6.65 8.09 4.36
CA ALA A 73 6.21 8.06 5.74
C ALA A 73 6.94 6.99 6.56
N TYR A 74 7.20 5.82 5.96
CA TYR A 74 7.95 4.73 6.58
C TYR A 74 9.38 5.17 6.90
N LYS A 75 10.09 5.72 5.92
CA LYS A 75 11.45 6.24 6.07
C LYS A 75 11.55 7.34 7.14
N GLU A 76 10.62 8.28 7.14
CA GLU A 76 10.58 9.38 8.12
C GLU A 76 10.31 8.89 9.55
N THR A 77 9.57 7.79 9.69
CA THR A 77 9.15 7.27 11.01
C THR A 77 10.13 6.25 11.59
N PHE A 78 10.70 5.37 10.74
CA PHE A 78 11.45 4.19 11.19
C PHE A 78 12.93 4.22 10.84
N GLU A 79 13.33 4.75 9.67
CA GLU A 79 14.74 4.76 9.24
C GLU A 79 15.55 5.96 9.79
N HIS A 80 14.91 6.94 10.43
CA HIS A 80 15.62 8.06 11.09
C HIS A 80 16.16 7.72 12.49
N ASN A 81 15.86 6.54 13.04
CA ASN A 81 16.22 6.15 14.41
C ASN A 81 17.39 5.16 14.51
N ASP A 82 18.09 4.87 13.41
CA ASP A 82 19.34 4.10 13.45
C ASP A 82 20.51 5.01 13.88
N ILE A 83 20.60 5.29 15.18
CA ILE A 83 21.81 5.83 15.86
C ILE A 83 22.44 4.71 16.70
#